data_AF-A0A1G5D1S8-F1
#
_entry.id   AF-A0A1G5D1S8-F1
#
_cell.length_a   1.000
_cell.length_b   1.000
_cell.length_c   1.000
_cell.angle_alpha   90.00
_cell.angle_beta   90.00
_cell.angle_gamma   90.00
#
_symmetry.space_group_name_H-M   'P 1'
#
loop_
_entity.id
_entity.type
_entity.pdbx_description
1 polymer ?
#
loop_
_entity_poly.entity_id
_entity_poly.type
_entity_poly.pdbx_seq_one_letter_code
_entity_poly.pdbx_strand_id
1 'polypeptide(L)'
;MIVLLTGGCKNGKSDIAQDIACSLREKSGGGLYYVATMRSTGKEDDERIRKHVENRAGLGYETIEIARDIKRLSTEKEKFIRAVGSGKAADMAEHPEKATFLVDSLTALLANEMFRTDKDGTFIEDRDAAARICEDIRILCKEKGYNLVFVSDGIYSDAAIYDASTDSYREGLALIEREVASIADEVTEMCAGKRMVHKSTDTKEVSEMSDKENRGILIVGGAGQGKLDFAKSIVGEVKDEDIYSFKQEENSNNISGAVPGGYKIYYHAERLARGTDKNAEELAELFSKNAIVICEDITCGIVPVDATDRKWREDAGRFMQALAKNRDVYRVICGIGEKIG
;
A
#
# COMPACT_ATOMS: atom_id res chain seq x y z
N MET A 1 7.75 3.33 -19.14
CA MET A 1 7.03 3.98 -18.02
C MET A 1 7.59 3.44 -16.72
N ILE A 2 7.89 4.30 -15.76
CA ILE A 2 8.33 3.94 -14.42
C ILE A 2 7.35 4.54 -13.41
N VAL A 3 6.75 3.69 -12.57
CA VAL A 3 5.75 4.10 -11.57
C VAL A 3 6.21 3.64 -10.19
N LEU A 4 6.10 4.52 -9.20
CA LEU A 4 6.23 4.19 -7.78
C LEU A 4 4.88 4.32 -7.08
N LEU A 5 4.42 3.26 -6.42
CA LEU A 5 3.29 3.27 -5.51
C LEU A 5 3.78 3.07 -4.08
N THR A 6 3.47 4.02 -3.20
CA THR A 6 3.78 3.96 -1.77
C THR A 6 2.55 4.24 -0.89
N GLY A 7 2.66 4.04 0.42
CA GLY A 7 1.59 4.25 1.41
C GLY A 7 1.50 3.10 2.43
N GLY A 8 0.65 3.25 3.45
CA GLY A 8 0.55 2.29 4.56
C GLY A 8 -0.05 0.93 4.19
N CYS A 9 -0.02 -0.06 5.08
CA CYS A 9 -0.45 -1.41 4.73
C CYS A 9 -1.96 -1.52 4.40
N LYS A 10 -2.31 -2.50 3.55
CA LYS A 10 -3.70 -2.84 3.23
C LYS A 10 -4.56 -1.61 2.92
N ASN A 11 -4.07 -0.74 2.04
CA ASN A 11 -4.71 0.50 1.59
C ASN A 11 -5.02 0.49 0.08
N GLY A 12 -4.98 -0.68 -0.58
CA GLY A 12 -5.28 -0.85 -2.01
C GLY A 12 -4.08 -0.76 -2.95
N LYS A 13 -2.84 -0.55 -2.44
CA LYS A 13 -1.62 -0.42 -3.26
C LYS A 13 -1.42 -1.56 -4.26
N SER A 14 -1.41 -2.82 -3.81
CA SER A 14 -1.09 -3.95 -4.68
C SER A 14 -2.12 -4.16 -5.78
N ASP A 15 -3.41 -3.88 -5.54
CA ASP A 15 -4.46 -4.04 -6.55
C ASP A 15 -4.34 -2.96 -7.63
N ILE A 16 -4.17 -1.69 -7.23
CA ILE A 16 -3.95 -0.59 -8.17
C ILE A 16 -2.62 -0.77 -8.95
N ALA A 17 -1.57 -1.26 -8.30
CA ALA A 17 -0.31 -1.54 -8.98
C ALA A 17 -0.45 -2.64 -10.04
N GLN A 18 -1.30 -3.65 -9.78
CA GLN A 18 -1.64 -4.67 -10.76
C GLN A 18 -2.39 -4.08 -11.95
N ASP A 19 -3.44 -3.28 -11.71
CA ASP A 19 -4.22 -2.63 -12.77
C ASP A 19 -3.34 -1.74 -13.66
N ILE A 20 -2.41 -0.99 -13.06
CA ILE A 20 -1.45 -0.17 -13.80
C ILE A 20 -0.55 -1.04 -14.68
N ALA A 21 0.01 -2.12 -14.15
CA ALA A 21 0.88 -3.01 -14.91
C ALA A 21 0.12 -3.73 -16.05
N CYS A 22 -1.12 -4.19 -15.82
CA CYS A 22 -1.99 -4.73 -16.86
C CYS A 22 -2.22 -3.70 -17.98
N SER A 23 -2.59 -2.47 -17.61
CA SER A 23 -2.83 -1.37 -18.56
C SER A 23 -1.58 -1.02 -19.39
N LEU A 24 -0.39 -1.05 -18.77
CA LEU A 24 0.88 -0.81 -19.45
C LEU A 24 1.25 -1.95 -20.40
N ARG A 25 0.95 -3.19 -20.02
CA ARG A 25 1.10 -4.35 -20.91
C ARG A 25 0.17 -4.25 -22.12
N GLU A 26 -1.10 -3.92 -21.93
CA GLU A 26 -2.07 -3.75 -23.02
C GLU A 26 -1.61 -2.69 -24.04
N LYS A 27 -1.10 -1.55 -23.55
CA LYS A 27 -0.55 -0.49 -24.42
C LYS A 27 0.74 -0.88 -25.12
N SER A 28 1.58 -1.71 -24.50
CA SER A 28 2.89 -2.06 -25.04
C SER A 28 2.87 -3.28 -25.96
N GLY A 29 1.93 -4.21 -25.76
CA GLY A 29 1.86 -5.51 -26.44
C GLY A 29 2.92 -6.52 -25.94
N GLY A 30 3.62 -6.22 -24.84
CA GLY A 30 4.71 -7.03 -24.30
C GLY A 30 4.31 -8.08 -23.26
N GLY A 31 5.32 -8.65 -22.60
CA GLY A 31 5.13 -9.58 -21.47
C GLY A 31 4.70 -8.89 -20.18
N LEU A 32 4.02 -9.61 -19.29
CA LEU A 32 3.56 -9.14 -17.97
C LEU A 32 4.12 -10.03 -16.87
N TYR A 33 4.92 -9.44 -15.98
CA TYR A 33 5.69 -10.17 -14.98
C TYR A 33 5.44 -9.63 -13.57
N TYR A 34 5.16 -10.54 -12.63
CA TYR A 34 5.09 -10.23 -11.21
C TYR A 34 6.42 -10.65 -10.57
N VAL A 35 7.21 -9.67 -10.13
CA VAL A 35 8.48 -9.90 -9.46
C VAL A 35 8.21 -10.03 -7.95
N ALA A 36 8.10 -11.27 -7.49
CA ALA A 36 7.89 -11.61 -6.10
C ALA A 36 9.22 -11.53 -5.34
N THR A 37 9.36 -10.51 -4.50
CA THR A 37 10.57 -10.31 -3.67
C THR A 37 10.44 -10.93 -2.28
N MET A 38 9.22 -11.19 -1.83
CA MET A 38 8.98 -11.78 -0.53
C MET A 38 9.47 -13.23 -0.45
N ARG A 39 10.13 -13.59 0.67
CA ARG A 39 10.43 -14.98 1.05
C ARG A 39 9.52 -15.41 2.19
N SER A 40 9.10 -16.67 2.17
CA SER A 40 8.40 -17.23 3.32
C SER A 40 9.37 -17.53 4.46
N THR A 41 9.03 -17.06 5.66
CA THR A 41 9.68 -17.44 6.92
C THR A 41 8.76 -18.23 7.85
N GLY A 42 7.54 -18.53 7.40
CA GLY A 42 6.56 -19.29 8.18
C GLY A 42 5.14 -19.17 7.63
N LYS A 43 4.18 -19.71 8.39
CA LYS A 43 2.79 -19.86 7.94
C LYS A 43 2.07 -18.55 7.61
N GLU A 44 2.37 -17.46 8.33
CA GLU A 44 1.78 -16.15 8.07
C GLU A 44 2.20 -15.63 6.68
N ASP A 45 3.47 -15.82 6.34
CA ASP A 45 4.03 -15.45 5.04
C ASP A 45 3.50 -16.35 3.91
N ASP A 46 3.40 -17.66 4.15
CA ASP A 46 2.82 -18.63 3.19
C ASP A 46 1.39 -18.23 2.80
N GLU A 47 0.57 -17.88 3.80
CA GLU A 47 -0.81 -17.44 3.58
C GLU A 47 -0.87 -16.10 2.84
N ARG A 48 0.06 -15.18 3.12
CA ARG A 48 0.17 -13.91 2.39
C ARG A 48 0.55 -14.16 0.92
N ILE A 49 1.51 -15.04 0.66
CA ILE A 49 1.92 -15.43 -0.69
C ILE A 49 0.76 -16.10 -1.44
N ARG A 50 0.05 -17.03 -0.79
CA ARG A 50 -1.14 -17.70 -1.37
C ARG A 50 -2.18 -16.68 -1.83
N LYS A 51 -2.55 -15.72 -0.98
CA LYS A 51 -3.48 -14.65 -1.33
C LYS A 51 -2.99 -13.79 -2.48
N HIS A 52 -1.71 -13.42 -2.51
CA HIS A 52 -1.15 -12.66 -3.64
C HIS A 52 -1.19 -13.43 -4.96
N VAL A 53 -1.00 -14.75 -4.94
CA VAL A 53 -1.12 -15.61 -6.12
C VAL A 53 -2.57 -15.69 -6.59
N GLU A 54 -3.51 -15.86 -5.65
CA GLU A 54 -4.95 -15.92 -5.94
C GLU A 54 -5.48 -14.62 -6.52
N ASN A 55 -5.11 -13.47 -5.92
CA ASN A 55 -5.56 -12.15 -6.37
C ASN A 55 -5.19 -11.84 -7.83
N ARG A 56 -4.09 -12.42 -8.33
CA ARG A 56 -3.62 -12.20 -9.71
C ARG A 56 -3.93 -13.34 -10.67
N ALA A 57 -4.62 -14.38 -10.20
CA ALA A 57 -4.98 -15.51 -11.04
C ALA A 57 -5.87 -15.04 -12.21
N GLY A 58 -5.49 -15.41 -13.43
CA GLY A 58 -6.21 -15.01 -14.64
C GLY A 58 -5.88 -13.62 -15.20
N LEU A 59 -5.07 -12.80 -14.52
CA LEU A 59 -4.65 -11.48 -15.01
C LEU A 59 -3.49 -11.52 -16.02
N GLY A 60 -2.95 -12.73 -16.30
CA GLY A 60 -1.89 -12.92 -17.29
C GLY A 60 -0.46 -12.72 -16.78
N TYR A 61 -0.26 -12.58 -15.47
CA TYR A 61 1.08 -12.49 -14.87
C TYR A 61 1.86 -13.80 -14.97
N GLU A 62 3.12 -13.71 -15.40
CA GLU A 62 4.14 -14.71 -15.10
C GLU A 62 4.89 -14.30 -13.82
N THR A 63 5.02 -15.23 -12.86
CA THR A 63 5.73 -14.94 -11.60
C THR A 63 7.23 -15.17 -11.76
N ILE A 64 8.03 -14.18 -11.37
CA ILE A 64 9.48 -14.24 -11.24
C ILE A 64 9.83 -14.09 -9.76
N GLU A 65 10.47 -15.09 -9.17
CA GLU A 65 10.92 -15.04 -7.77
C GLU A 65 12.33 -14.48 -7.68
N ILE A 66 12.47 -13.23 -7.21
CA ILE A 66 13.74 -12.54 -7.02
C ILE A 66 13.69 -11.85 -5.66
N ALA A 67 14.15 -12.57 -4.64
CA ALA A 67 14.23 -12.03 -3.29
C ALA A 67 15.35 -10.98 -3.11
N ARG A 68 16.38 -11.03 -3.98
CA ARG A 68 17.62 -10.24 -3.93
C ARG A 68 18.21 -10.10 -5.34
N ASP A 69 19.13 -9.17 -5.51
CA ASP A 69 19.87 -8.87 -6.73
C ASP A 69 18.94 -8.47 -7.88
N ILE A 70 18.11 -7.43 -7.68
CA ILE A 70 17.07 -7.04 -8.64
C ILE A 70 17.61 -6.70 -10.04
N LYS A 71 18.89 -6.31 -10.15
CA LYS A 71 19.57 -6.14 -11.46
C LYS A 71 19.53 -7.38 -12.35
N ARG A 72 19.30 -8.57 -11.79
CA ARG A 72 19.21 -9.83 -12.57
C ARG A 72 18.09 -9.77 -13.61
N LEU A 73 17.02 -8.99 -13.38
CA LEU A 73 16.00 -8.69 -14.39
C LEU A 73 16.57 -8.08 -15.66
N SER A 74 17.72 -7.39 -15.57
CA SER A 74 18.45 -6.78 -16.67
C SER A 74 19.66 -7.61 -17.13
N THR A 75 20.42 -8.20 -16.20
CA THR A 75 21.67 -8.89 -16.55
C THR A 75 21.47 -10.35 -16.96
N GLU A 76 20.33 -10.95 -16.62
CA GLU A 76 19.97 -12.33 -16.92
C GLU A 76 18.65 -12.42 -17.69
N LYS A 77 18.36 -11.44 -18.58
CA LYS A 77 17.05 -11.31 -19.26
C LYS A 77 16.57 -12.61 -19.88
N GLU A 78 17.45 -13.35 -20.55
CA GLU A 78 17.12 -14.60 -21.24
C GLU A 78 16.54 -15.68 -20.31
N LYS A 79 16.82 -15.60 -19.00
CA LYS A 79 16.24 -16.53 -18.01
C LYS A 79 14.81 -16.17 -17.64
N PHE A 80 14.44 -14.90 -17.74
CA PHE A 80 13.19 -14.34 -17.23
C PHE A 80 12.21 -13.98 -18.34
N ILE A 81 12.71 -13.37 -19.40
CA ILE A 81 11.98 -13.03 -20.61
C ILE A 81 12.28 -14.13 -21.63
N ARG A 82 11.34 -15.07 -21.79
CA ARG A 82 11.48 -16.14 -22.78
C ARG A 82 11.11 -15.63 -24.16
N ALA A 83 11.85 -16.09 -25.17
CA ALA A 83 11.50 -15.88 -26.57
C ALA A 83 10.23 -16.65 -26.93
N VAL A 84 9.43 -16.04 -27.82
CA VAL A 84 8.20 -16.58 -28.41
C VAL A 84 8.34 -18.06 -28.80
N GLY A 85 7.49 -18.93 -28.23
CA GLY A 85 7.27 -20.30 -28.73
C GLY A 85 7.19 -21.41 -27.67
N SER A 86 7.21 -21.10 -26.37
CA SER A 86 7.18 -22.10 -25.28
C SER A 86 5.78 -22.56 -24.83
N GLY A 87 4.71 -22.02 -25.40
CA GLY A 87 3.31 -22.40 -25.13
C GLY A 87 2.65 -21.77 -23.89
N LYS A 88 3.23 -20.72 -23.29
CA LYS A 88 2.66 -19.94 -22.17
C LYS A 88 2.18 -18.54 -22.61
N ALA A 89 1.42 -17.85 -21.77
CA ALA A 89 0.82 -16.54 -22.10
C ALA A 89 1.83 -15.46 -22.55
N ALA A 90 3.08 -15.49 -22.06
CA ALA A 90 4.15 -14.59 -22.51
C ALA A 90 4.62 -14.87 -23.96
N ASP A 91 4.38 -16.07 -24.49
CA ASP A 91 4.69 -16.43 -25.88
C ASP A 91 3.70 -15.83 -26.90
N MET A 92 2.61 -15.24 -26.43
CA MET A 92 1.62 -14.55 -27.27
C MET A 92 1.82 -13.02 -27.28
N ALA A 93 2.93 -12.52 -26.73
CA ALA A 93 3.24 -11.09 -26.77
C ALA A 93 3.50 -10.64 -28.22
N GLU A 94 2.81 -9.58 -28.64
CA GLU A 94 3.00 -8.95 -29.96
C GLU A 94 4.39 -8.31 -30.07
N HIS A 95 4.93 -7.86 -28.95
CA HIS A 95 6.22 -7.17 -28.82
C HIS A 95 7.08 -7.83 -27.74
N PRO A 96 7.72 -8.99 -28.02
CA PRO A 96 8.48 -9.75 -27.02
C PRO A 96 9.72 -9.03 -26.47
N GLU A 97 10.19 -7.98 -27.16
CA GLU A 97 11.25 -7.09 -26.68
C GLU A 97 10.78 -6.13 -25.57
N LYS A 98 9.46 -6.01 -25.36
CA LYS A 98 8.87 -5.20 -24.31
C LYS A 98 8.41 -6.06 -23.15
N ALA A 99 8.62 -5.57 -21.94
CA ALA A 99 8.25 -6.27 -20.73
C ALA A 99 7.74 -5.29 -19.68
N THR A 100 6.65 -5.65 -19.00
CA THR A 100 6.12 -4.90 -17.87
C THR A 100 6.36 -5.70 -16.60
N PHE A 101 7.12 -5.12 -15.67
CA PHE A 101 7.42 -5.72 -14.37
C PHE A 101 6.71 -4.98 -13.25
N LEU A 102 5.93 -5.72 -12.47
CA LEU A 102 5.42 -5.28 -11.17
C LEU A 102 6.32 -5.85 -10.08
N VAL A 103 7.05 -4.99 -9.37
CA VAL A 103 7.94 -5.35 -8.27
C VAL A 103 7.22 -5.14 -6.94
N ASP A 104 6.86 -6.24 -6.28
CA ASP A 104 6.18 -6.23 -4.98
C ASP A 104 7.03 -7.02 -3.96
N SER A 105 7.72 -6.38 -3.03
CA SER A 105 7.88 -4.92 -2.83
C SER A 105 9.33 -4.52 -2.60
N LEU A 106 9.62 -3.22 -2.72
CA LEU A 106 10.90 -2.64 -2.33
C LEU A 106 11.20 -2.86 -0.84
N THR A 107 10.16 -2.86 -0.01
CA THR A 107 10.23 -3.17 1.42
C THR A 107 10.77 -4.57 1.67
N ALA A 108 10.20 -5.59 1.02
CA ALA A 108 10.68 -6.97 1.16
C ALA A 108 12.06 -7.18 0.51
N LEU A 109 12.31 -6.54 -0.64
CA LEU A 109 13.63 -6.56 -1.29
C LEU A 109 14.73 -6.04 -0.35
N LEU A 110 14.53 -4.86 0.24
CA LEU A 110 15.51 -4.30 1.19
C LEU A 110 15.67 -5.21 2.40
N ALA A 111 14.59 -5.74 2.97
CA ALA A 111 14.67 -6.62 4.13
C ALA A 111 15.55 -7.86 3.83
N ASN A 112 15.35 -8.50 2.68
CA ASN A 112 16.15 -9.66 2.27
C ASN A 112 17.62 -9.32 1.99
N GLU A 113 17.89 -8.12 1.48
CA GLU A 113 19.24 -7.67 1.16
C GLU A 113 19.99 -7.18 2.40
N MET A 114 19.30 -6.55 3.34
CA MET A 114 19.90 -6.03 4.56
C MET A 114 20.08 -7.13 5.61
N PHE A 115 19.09 -8.00 5.78
CA PHE A 115 19.09 -9.02 6.84
C PHE A 115 19.33 -10.40 6.24
N ARG A 116 20.52 -10.96 6.50
CA ARG A 116 20.94 -12.23 5.93
C ARG A 116 21.42 -13.20 6.99
N THR A 117 21.41 -14.46 6.63
CA THR A 117 22.17 -15.50 7.32
C THR A 117 23.19 -16.03 6.33
N ASP A 118 24.47 -16.05 6.71
CA ASP A 118 25.51 -16.65 5.88
C ASP A 118 25.45 -18.18 5.90
N LYS A 119 26.41 -18.82 5.23
CA LYS A 119 26.47 -20.28 5.11
C LYS A 119 26.72 -20.98 6.44
N ASP A 120 27.30 -20.27 7.41
CA ASP A 120 27.67 -20.80 8.72
C ASP A 120 26.56 -20.55 9.77
N GLY A 121 25.46 -19.92 9.37
CA GLY A 121 24.33 -19.61 10.25
C GLY A 121 24.46 -18.27 10.96
N THR A 122 25.44 -17.44 10.63
CA THR A 122 25.66 -16.15 11.28
C THR A 122 24.74 -15.10 10.68
N PHE A 123 24.04 -14.36 11.55
CA PHE A 123 23.24 -13.21 11.13
C PHE A 123 24.15 -12.06 10.69
N ILE A 124 23.85 -11.49 9.52
CA ILE A 124 24.56 -10.37 8.93
C ILE A 124 23.54 -9.26 8.65
N GLU A 125 23.83 -8.08 9.20
CA GLU A 125 23.18 -6.82 8.85
C GLU A 125 24.07 -6.07 7.86
N ASP A 126 23.61 -5.93 6.62
CA ASP A 126 24.32 -5.27 5.54
C ASP A 126 23.80 -3.85 5.34
N ARG A 127 24.49 -2.88 5.94
CA ARG A 127 24.09 -1.46 5.91
C ARG A 127 24.29 -0.80 4.54
N ASP A 128 25.03 -1.43 3.64
CA ASP A 128 25.23 -0.94 2.27
C ASP A 128 24.17 -1.47 1.30
N ALA A 129 23.26 -2.33 1.76
CA ALA A 129 22.21 -2.95 0.94
C ALA A 129 21.37 -1.92 0.17
N ALA A 130 20.95 -0.84 0.83
CA ALA A 130 20.13 0.19 0.19
C ALA A 130 20.86 0.90 -0.95
N ALA A 131 22.14 1.23 -0.76
CA ALA A 131 22.96 1.86 -1.79
C ALA A 131 23.12 0.96 -3.03
N ARG A 132 23.35 -0.35 -2.82
CA ARG A 132 23.44 -1.32 -3.91
C ARG A 132 22.11 -1.50 -4.63
N ILE A 133 20.98 -1.53 -3.91
CA ILE A 133 19.65 -1.57 -4.54
C ILE A 133 19.41 -0.32 -5.40
N CYS A 134 19.83 0.86 -4.96
CA CYS A 134 19.74 2.08 -5.77
C CYS A 134 20.52 1.96 -7.08
N GLU A 135 21.73 1.41 -7.05
CA GLU A 135 22.52 1.14 -8.26
C GLU A 135 21.83 0.13 -9.18
N ASP A 136 21.31 -0.96 -8.63
CA ASP A 136 20.58 -1.98 -9.38
C ASP A 136 19.31 -1.40 -10.04
N ILE A 137 18.57 -0.54 -9.34
CA ILE A 137 17.38 0.16 -9.86
C ILE A 137 17.77 1.12 -10.99
N ARG A 138 18.88 1.86 -10.87
CA ARG A 138 19.37 2.73 -11.96
C ARG A 138 19.70 1.93 -13.22
N ILE A 139 20.25 0.73 -13.08
CA ILE A 139 20.51 -0.17 -14.21
C ILE A 139 19.18 -0.61 -14.83
N LEU A 140 18.25 -1.08 -14.00
CA LEU A 140 16.94 -1.56 -14.45
C LEU A 140 16.12 -0.48 -15.16
N CYS A 141 16.09 0.74 -14.62
CA CYS A 141 15.34 1.86 -15.18
C CYS A 141 15.93 2.40 -16.50
N LYS A 142 17.17 2.03 -16.86
CA LYS A 142 17.78 2.36 -18.16
C LYS A 142 17.43 1.35 -19.25
N GLU A 143 16.79 0.23 -18.90
CA GLU A 143 16.47 -0.80 -19.87
C GLU A 143 15.39 -0.35 -20.85
N LYS A 144 15.75 -0.38 -22.14
CA LYS A 144 14.80 -0.07 -23.20
C LYS A 144 13.77 -1.19 -23.31
N GLY A 145 12.51 -0.80 -23.51
CA GLY A 145 11.39 -1.73 -23.62
C GLY A 145 10.80 -2.15 -22.27
N TYR A 146 11.36 -1.70 -21.15
CA TYR A 146 10.83 -2.04 -19.83
C TYR A 146 9.82 -0.99 -19.36
N ASN A 147 8.68 -1.49 -18.87
CA ASN A 147 7.80 -0.77 -17.98
C ASN A 147 8.02 -1.32 -16.57
N LEU A 148 8.17 -0.44 -15.58
CA LEU A 148 8.48 -0.82 -14.21
C LEU A 148 7.44 -0.20 -13.27
N VAL A 149 6.81 -1.03 -12.45
CA VAL A 149 5.88 -0.61 -11.41
C VAL A 149 6.44 -1.10 -10.09
N PHE A 150 6.85 -0.19 -9.21
CA PHE A 150 7.40 -0.51 -7.90
C PHE A 150 6.36 -0.28 -6.81
N VAL A 151 6.20 -1.26 -5.93
CA VAL A 151 5.38 -1.14 -4.72
C VAL A 151 6.28 -1.02 -3.51
N SER A 152 5.96 -0.12 -2.60
CA SER A 152 6.63 0.04 -1.31
C SER A 152 5.62 0.33 -0.21
N ASP A 153 5.87 -0.18 1.00
CA ASP A 153 5.10 0.19 2.18
C ASP A 153 5.73 1.41 2.85
N GLY A 154 4.94 2.49 2.99
CA GLY A 154 5.32 3.67 3.76
C GLY A 154 5.32 3.35 5.25
N ILE A 155 6.51 3.34 5.86
CA ILE A 155 6.76 2.93 7.27
C ILE A 155 7.37 4.08 8.09
N TYR A 156 6.93 5.30 7.80
CA TYR A 156 7.58 6.54 8.25
C TYR A 156 6.75 7.34 9.27
N SER A 157 5.48 6.97 9.48
CA SER A 157 4.49 7.77 10.20
C SER A 157 3.97 7.09 11.45
N ASP A 158 4.89 6.73 12.36
CA ASP A 158 4.59 6.32 13.73
C ASP A 158 5.45 7.12 14.73
N ALA A 159 5.10 7.03 16.01
CA ALA A 159 5.76 7.76 17.09
C ALA A 159 6.78 6.92 17.88
N ALA A 160 7.12 5.72 17.39
CA ALA A 160 7.98 4.81 18.14
C ALA A 160 9.46 5.19 17.99
N ILE A 161 10.24 4.90 19.03
CA ILE A 161 11.69 4.99 19.02
C ILE A 161 12.21 3.59 18.76
N TYR A 162 12.99 3.44 17.67
CA TYR A 162 13.52 2.16 17.26
C TYR A 162 15.01 2.04 17.56
N ASP A 163 15.52 0.81 17.49
CA ASP A 163 16.96 0.58 17.52
C ASP A 163 17.64 1.03 16.21
N ALA A 164 18.97 1.12 16.25
CA ALA A 164 19.77 1.56 15.11
C ALA A 164 19.61 0.67 13.86
N SER A 165 19.27 -0.61 14.04
CA SER A 165 19.09 -1.55 12.92
C SER A 165 17.80 -1.23 12.16
N THR A 166 16.71 -1.04 12.91
CA THR A 166 15.40 -0.69 12.36
C THR A 166 15.41 0.71 11.75
N ASP A 167 16.10 1.68 12.36
CA ASP A 167 16.25 3.00 11.76
C ASP A 167 17.10 2.96 10.47
N SER A 168 18.18 2.18 10.45
CA SER A 168 18.97 1.96 9.22
C SER A 168 18.12 1.35 8.10
N TYR A 169 17.19 0.45 8.43
CA TYR A 169 16.25 -0.12 7.48
C TYR A 169 15.25 0.92 6.96
N ARG A 170 14.67 1.75 7.83
CA ARG A 170 13.74 2.83 7.45
C ARG A 170 14.41 3.86 6.55
N GLU A 171 15.60 4.32 6.92
CA GLU A 171 16.41 5.26 6.14
C GLU A 171 16.83 4.66 4.80
N GLY A 172 17.23 3.38 4.80
CA GLY A 172 17.56 2.63 3.59
C GLY A 172 16.37 2.53 2.62
N LEU A 173 15.16 2.25 3.12
CA LEU A 173 13.96 2.20 2.28
C LEU A 173 13.64 3.58 1.71
N ALA A 174 13.71 4.62 2.54
CA ALA A 174 13.49 6.00 2.11
C ALA A 174 14.51 6.44 1.04
N LEU A 175 15.77 6.00 1.15
CA LEU A 175 16.79 6.24 0.13
C LEU A 175 16.40 5.59 -1.21
N ILE A 176 15.97 4.33 -1.18
CA ILE A 176 15.52 3.60 -2.38
C ILE A 176 14.29 4.28 -3.00
N GLU A 177 13.28 4.63 -2.20
CA GLU A 177 12.08 5.30 -2.69
C GLU A 177 12.40 6.64 -3.35
N ARG A 178 13.28 7.45 -2.76
CA ARG A 178 13.74 8.71 -3.34
C ARG A 178 14.51 8.50 -4.65
N GLU A 179 15.33 7.45 -4.73
CA GLU A 179 16.02 7.09 -5.97
C GLU A 179 15.01 6.75 -7.07
N VAL A 180 14.05 5.85 -6.80
CA VAL A 180 13.00 5.49 -7.76
C VAL A 180 12.18 6.72 -8.14
N ALA A 181 11.73 7.51 -7.16
CA ALA A 181 10.94 8.72 -7.39
C ALA A 181 11.66 9.75 -8.25
N SER A 182 13.00 9.85 -8.16
CA SER A 182 13.78 10.76 -8.99
C SER A 182 13.72 10.42 -10.48
N ILE A 183 13.63 9.12 -10.81
CA ILE A 183 13.61 8.60 -12.18
C ILE A 183 12.17 8.32 -12.67
N ALA A 184 11.24 8.09 -11.75
CA ALA A 184 9.87 7.68 -12.06
C ALA A 184 9.11 8.71 -12.92
N ASP A 185 8.30 8.23 -13.84
CA ASP A 185 7.35 9.05 -14.58
C ASP A 185 6.16 9.44 -13.69
N GLU A 186 5.76 8.54 -12.79
CA GLU A 186 4.66 8.76 -11.83
C GLU A 186 5.05 8.30 -10.41
N VAL A 187 4.71 9.12 -9.41
CA VAL A 187 4.79 8.76 -7.99
C VAL A 187 3.41 8.96 -7.38
N THR A 188 2.82 7.87 -6.89
CA THR A 188 1.50 7.84 -6.28
C THR A 188 1.59 7.33 -4.84
N GLU A 189 0.99 8.08 -3.93
CA GLU A 189 0.70 7.61 -2.57
C GLU A 189 -0.74 7.07 -2.51
N MET A 190 -0.92 5.99 -1.78
CA MET A 190 -2.24 5.41 -1.53
C MET A 190 -2.70 5.71 -0.10
N CYS A 191 -3.93 6.19 0.05
CA CYS A 191 -4.57 6.44 1.34
C CYS A 191 -6.02 5.93 1.30
N ALA A 192 -6.39 5.01 2.19
CA ALA A 192 -7.74 4.44 2.27
C ALA A 192 -8.32 3.96 0.91
N GLY A 193 -7.50 3.38 0.03
CA GLY A 193 -7.94 2.92 -1.30
C GLY A 193 -7.98 4.00 -2.38
N LYS A 194 -7.64 5.25 -2.04
CA LYS A 194 -7.60 6.39 -2.97
C LYS A 194 -6.17 6.74 -3.35
N ARG A 195 -5.98 7.20 -4.59
CA ARG A 195 -4.69 7.60 -5.18
C ARG A 195 -4.46 9.09 -4.95
N MET A 196 -3.27 9.42 -4.46
CA MET A 196 -2.75 10.78 -4.39
C MET A 196 -1.49 10.87 -5.26
N VAL A 197 -1.58 11.55 -6.39
CA VAL A 197 -0.47 11.65 -7.36
C VAL A 197 0.43 12.83 -6.98
N HIS A 198 1.68 12.54 -6.62
CA HIS A 198 2.68 13.54 -6.21
C HIS A 198 3.60 13.96 -7.37
N LYS A 199 3.80 13.07 -8.35
CA LYS A 199 4.59 13.31 -9.56
C LYS A 199 3.87 12.63 -10.72
N SER A 200 3.74 13.32 -11.85
CA SER A 200 3.30 12.74 -13.12
C SER A 200 3.92 13.51 -14.28
N THR A 201 4.45 12.79 -15.28
CA THR A 201 4.88 13.38 -16.57
C THR A 201 3.70 13.63 -17.51
N ASP A 202 2.59 12.90 -17.32
CA ASP A 202 1.31 13.18 -17.96
C ASP A 202 0.54 14.19 -17.11
N THR A 203 0.36 15.41 -17.63
CA THR A 203 -0.59 16.38 -17.08
C THR A 203 -2.00 15.92 -17.43
N LYS A 204 -2.54 15.01 -16.63
CA LYS A 204 -3.98 14.75 -16.60
C LYS A 204 -4.53 15.22 -15.27
N GLU A 205 -5.42 16.21 -15.36
CA GLU A 205 -6.29 16.61 -14.26
C GLU A 205 -6.97 15.37 -13.69
N VAL A 206 -6.96 15.27 -12.37
CA VAL A 206 -7.77 14.32 -11.63
C VAL A 206 -9.20 14.48 -12.12
N SER A 207 -9.75 13.45 -12.77
CA SER A 207 -11.13 13.46 -13.21
C SER A 207 -12.03 13.57 -11.98
N GLU A 208 -12.67 14.72 -11.81
CA GLU A 208 -13.81 14.86 -10.90
C GLU A 208 -14.90 13.88 -11.34
N MET A 209 -15.10 12.82 -10.56
CA MET A 209 -16.34 12.06 -10.66
C MET A 209 -17.42 12.84 -9.92
N SER A 210 -18.30 13.44 -10.72
CA SER A 210 -19.59 13.94 -10.30
C SER A 210 -20.51 12.77 -9.94
N ASP A 211 -21.04 12.78 -8.72
CA ASP A 211 -22.44 12.47 -8.46
C ASP A 211 -22.83 13.10 -7.11
N LYS A 212 -23.73 14.09 -7.18
CA LYS A 212 -24.34 14.76 -6.01
C LYS A 212 -25.38 13.84 -5.39
N GLU A 213 -24.95 12.71 -4.85
CA GLU A 213 -25.73 12.01 -3.83
C GLU A 213 -25.21 12.40 -2.44
N ASN A 214 -26.10 12.40 -1.46
CA ASN A 214 -25.82 12.74 -0.07
C ASN A 214 -24.93 11.65 0.57
N ARG A 215 -23.67 11.56 0.13
CA ARG A 215 -22.70 10.57 0.61
C ARG A 215 -22.08 11.04 1.91
N GLY A 216 -21.95 10.14 2.87
CA GLY A 216 -21.20 10.40 4.10
C GLY A 216 -19.73 10.65 3.82
N ILE A 217 -19.00 10.99 4.87
CA ILE A 217 -17.61 11.44 4.75
C ILE A 217 -16.70 10.50 5.53
N LEU A 218 -15.56 10.16 4.96
CA LEU A 218 -14.43 9.54 5.65
C LEU A 218 -13.30 10.58 5.77
N ILE A 219 -12.82 10.82 6.98
CA ILE A 219 -11.69 11.71 7.26
C ILE A 219 -10.55 10.90 7.84
N VAL A 220 -9.39 10.92 7.18
CA VAL A 220 -8.19 10.15 7.53
C VAL A 220 -7.01 11.09 7.76
N GLY A 221 -6.11 10.73 8.66
CA GLY A 221 -4.89 11.48 8.92
C GLY A 221 -4.23 11.06 10.23
N GLY A 222 -3.00 11.53 10.45
CA GLY A 222 -2.24 11.21 11.66
C GLY A 222 -2.90 11.67 12.96
N ALA A 223 -2.43 11.15 14.09
CA ALA A 223 -2.89 11.54 15.41
C ALA A 223 -2.77 13.06 15.63
N GLY A 224 -3.80 13.68 16.21
CA GLY A 224 -3.79 15.11 16.54
C GLY A 224 -3.79 16.09 15.36
N GLN A 225 -3.97 15.65 14.11
CA GLN A 225 -3.91 16.52 12.92
C GLN A 225 -5.11 17.48 12.73
N GLY A 226 -6.02 17.63 13.71
CA GLY A 226 -7.18 18.52 13.59
C GLY A 226 -8.39 17.96 12.82
N LYS A 227 -8.47 16.63 12.65
CA LYS A 227 -9.54 15.96 11.89
C LYS A 227 -10.96 16.31 12.38
N LEU A 228 -11.16 16.37 13.69
CA LEU A 228 -12.47 16.67 14.27
C LEU A 228 -12.89 18.13 14.01
N ASP A 229 -11.96 19.08 14.12
CA ASP A 229 -12.24 20.49 13.82
C ASP A 229 -12.54 20.69 12.34
N PHE A 230 -11.80 19.99 11.46
CA PHE A 230 -12.11 19.95 10.03
C PHE A 230 -13.50 19.35 9.77
N ALA A 231 -13.87 18.25 10.43
CA ALA A 231 -15.22 17.69 10.31
C ALA A 231 -16.30 18.70 10.70
N LYS A 232 -16.11 19.43 11.81
CA LYS A 232 -17.03 20.48 12.25
C LYS A 232 -17.12 21.64 11.23
N SER A 233 -16.02 22.02 10.60
CA SER A 233 -16.02 23.13 9.63
C SER A 233 -16.80 22.81 8.35
N ILE A 234 -16.88 21.54 7.93
CA ILE A 234 -17.57 21.13 6.70
C ILE A 234 -19.06 20.83 6.90
N VAL A 235 -19.52 20.41 8.10
CA VAL A 235 -20.95 20.14 8.36
C VAL A 235 -21.68 21.19 9.19
N GLY A 236 -20.97 22.21 9.69
CA GLY A 236 -21.56 23.32 10.44
C GLY A 236 -21.67 23.03 11.94
N GLU A 237 -22.72 23.54 12.59
CA GLU A 237 -22.87 23.39 14.05
C GLU A 237 -23.09 21.93 14.45
N VAL A 238 -22.11 21.39 15.17
CA VAL A 238 -22.12 20.04 15.76
C VAL A 238 -21.99 20.19 17.27
N LYS A 239 -22.94 19.62 18.02
CA LYS A 239 -22.87 19.56 19.49
C LYS A 239 -22.03 18.36 19.92
N ASP A 240 -21.48 18.39 21.13
CA ASP A 240 -20.72 17.24 21.64
C ASP A 240 -21.57 15.96 21.71
N GLU A 241 -22.88 16.09 21.91
CA GLU A 241 -23.86 15.00 21.87
C GLU A 241 -24.00 14.34 20.49
N ASP A 242 -23.62 15.03 19.41
CA ASP A 242 -23.63 14.50 18.03
C ASP A 242 -22.37 13.65 17.72
N ILE A 243 -21.40 13.58 18.66
CA ILE A 243 -20.10 12.96 18.45
C ILE A 243 -19.94 11.73 19.32
N TYR A 244 -19.74 10.57 18.69
CA TYR A 244 -19.32 9.35 19.38
C TYR A 244 -17.80 9.16 19.20
N SER A 245 -17.09 8.81 20.26
CA SER A 245 -15.64 8.57 20.22
C SER A 245 -15.33 7.18 20.77
N PHE A 246 -14.73 6.31 19.95
CA PHE A 246 -14.37 4.96 20.37
C PHE A 246 -13.14 5.01 21.30
N LYS A 247 -13.25 4.45 22.50
CA LYS A 247 -12.14 4.40 23.47
C LYS A 247 -11.40 3.06 23.43
N GLN A 248 -10.12 3.08 23.82
CA GLN A 248 -9.26 1.90 23.75
C GLN A 248 -9.70 0.76 24.69
N GLU A 249 -10.27 1.09 25.85
CA GLU A 249 -10.69 0.11 26.88
C GLU A 249 -11.99 -0.62 26.51
N GLU A 250 -12.85 -0.03 25.67
CA GLU A 250 -14.16 -0.56 25.30
C GLU A 250 -14.09 -1.80 24.38
N ASN A 251 -12.92 -2.09 23.80
CA ASN A 251 -12.75 -3.14 22.79
C ASN A 251 -12.04 -4.40 23.30
N SER A 252 -11.77 -4.52 24.60
CA SER A 252 -10.90 -5.59 25.10
C SER A 252 -11.55 -6.96 25.27
N ASN A 253 -12.87 -7.14 25.22
CA ASN A 253 -13.49 -8.49 25.29
C ASN A 253 -14.96 -8.61 24.80
N ASN A 254 -15.57 -7.58 24.18
CA ASN A 254 -17.01 -7.63 23.87
C ASN A 254 -17.47 -6.71 22.73
N ILE A 255 -16.88 -6.82 21.53
CA ILE A 255 -17.49 -6.22 20.31
C ILE A 255 -18.63 -7.14 19.81
N SER A 256 -19.57 -7.47 20.69
CA SER A 256 -20.95 -7.78 20.33
C SER A 256 -21.80 -6.49 20.28
N GLY A 257 -21.27 -5.36 20.74
CA GLY A 257 -21.93 -4.05 20.74
C GLY A 257 -21.95 -3.42 19.36
N ALA A 258 -23.15 -3.23 18.81
CA ALA A 258 -23.39 -2.42 17.61
C ALA A 258 -22.75 -1.02 17.74
N VAL A 259 -22.31 -0.45 16.62
CA VAL A 259 -21.97 0.99 16.55
C VAL A 259 -23.18 1.78 17.04
N PRO A 260 -23.05 2.60 18.10
CA PRO A 260 -24.19 3.34 18.63
C PRO A 260 -24.84 4.22 17.56
N GLY A 261 -26.16 4.11 17.39
CA GLY A 261 -26.90 4.94 16.45
C GLY A 261 -27.11 6.37 16.97
N GLY A 262 -27.52 7.27 16.07
CA GLY A 262 -27.95 8.63 16.43
C GLY A 262 -26.86 9.71 16.42
N TYR A 263 -25.60 9.33 16.18
CA TYR A 263 -24.48 10.28 16.09
C TYR A 263 -24.23 10.71 14.64
N LYS A 264 -23.80 11.97 14.48
CA LYS A 264 -23.39 12.51 13.18
C LYS A 264 -21.93 12.19 12.89
N ILE A 265 -21.08 12.25 13.92
CA ILE A 265 -19.64 12.04 13.82
C ILE A 265 -19.22 10.86 14.67
N TYR A 266 -18.40 9.99 14.08
CA TYR A 266 -17.77 8.86 14.74
C TYR A 266 -16.25 9.03 14.70
N TYR A 267 -15.64 9.27 15.85
CA TYR A 267 -14.21 9.55 16.02
C TYR A 267 -13.45 8.35 16.56
N HIS A 268 -12.22 8.16 16.09
CA HIS A 268 -11.38 6.98 16.39
C HIS A 268 -11.99 5.65 15.91
N ALA A 269 -12.68 5.67 14.78
CA ALA A 269 -13.39 4.50 14.27
C ALA A 269 -12.45 3.33 13.93
N GLU A 270 -11.18 3.59 13.61
CA GLU A 270 -10.17 2.55 13.37
C GLU A 270 -9.99 1.59 14.54
N ARG A 271 -10.32 2.01 15.77
CA ARG A 271 -10.20 1.18 16.97
C ARG A 271 -11.17 0.00 16.95
N LEU A 272 -12.28 0.08 16.23
CA LEU A 272 -13.23 -1.02 16.05
C LEU A 272 -12.62 -2.24 15.35
N ALA A 273 -11.61 -2.01 14.49
CA ALA A 273 -10.92 -3.09 13.81
C ALA A 273 -10.01 -3.91 14.75
N ARG A 274 -9.74 -3.41 15.97
CA ARG A 274 -8.88 -4.11 16.94
C ARG A 274 -9.65 -5.22 17.63
N GLY A 275 -9.23 -6.47 17.44
CA GLY A 275 -9.75 -7.62 18.18
C GLY A 275 -11.19 -8.02 17.83
N THR A 276 -11.73 -7.55 16.70
CA THR A 276 -13.06 -7.94 16.20
C THR A 276 -12.99 -9.18 15.31
N ASP A 277 -14.07 -9.97 15.32
CA ASP A 277 -14.28 -11.11 14.43
C ASP A 277 -14.95 -10.70 13.10
N LYS A 278 -15.48 -9.47 13.01
CA LYS A 278 -16.09 -8.95 11.79
C LYS A 278 -15.03 -8.62 10.74
N ASN A 279 -15.37 -8.83 9.47
CA ASN A 279 -14.54 -8.36 8.37
C ASN A 279 -14.72 -6.84 8.13
N ALA A 280 -13.87 -6.27 7.27
CA ALA A 280 -13.84 -4.83 7.01
C ALA A 280 -15.16 -4.28 6.42
N GLU A 281 -15.78 -5.02 5.50
CA GLU A 281 -17.07 -4.68 4.90
C GLU A 281 -18.19 -4.68 5.95
N GLU A 282 -18.27 -5.72 6.77
CA GLU A 282 -19.26 -5.82 7.85
C GLU A 282 -19.12 -4.68 8.87
N LEU A 283 -17.90 -4.25 9.18
CA LEU A 283 -17.66 -3.09 10.06
C LEU A 283 -18.08 -1.79 9.41
N ALA A 284 -17.78 -1.60 8.12
CA ALA A 284 -18.14 -0.38 7.39
C ALA A 284 -19.65 -0.20 7.27
N GLU A 285 -20.40 -1.29 7.16
CA GLU A 285 -21.86 -1.33 7.12
C GLU A 285 -22.54 -0.96 8.44
N LEU A 286 -21.81 -0.97 9.57
CA LEU A 286 -22.36 -0.54 10.87
C LEU A 286 -22.63 0.97 10.92
N PHE A 287 -22.01 1.75 10.03
CA PHE A 287 -22.17 3.20 9.98
C PHE A 287 -23.27 3.61 9.01
N SER A 288 -24.08 4.59 9.41
CA SER A 288 -25.09 5.16 8.50
C SER A 288 -24.42 5.77 7.26
N LYS A 289 -25.12 5.71 6.11
CA LYS A 289 -24.57 6.20 4.83
C LYS A 289 -24.16 7.67 4.86
N ASN A 290 -24.79 8.49 5.70
CA ASN A 290 -24.55 9.92 5.80
C ASN A 290 -23.63 10.30 6.96
N ALA A 291 -23.18 9.34 7.78
CA ALA A 291 -22.28 9.62 8.90
C ALA A 291 -20.95 10.21 8.43
N ILE A 292 -20.32 10.99 9.31
CA ILE A 292 -18.90 11.32 9.19
C ILE A 292 -18.13 10.32 10.04
N VAL A 293 -17.23 9.59 9.41
CA VAL A 293 -16.35 8.62 10.07
C VAL A 293 -14.94 9.16 10.02
N ILE A 294 -14.29 9.25 11.18
CA ILE A 294 -12.96 9.80 11.32
C ILE A 294 -12.03 8.72 11.86
N CYS A 295 -10.97 8.45 11.12
CA CYS A 295 -9.96 7.46 11.46
C CYS A 295 -8.58 8.10 11.67
N GLU A 296 -7.82 7.59 12.63
CA GLU A 296 -6.37 7.78 12.66
C GLU A 296 -5.70 6.82 11.68
N ASP A 297 -4.79 7.33 10.85
CA ASP A 297 -4.01 6.47 9.96
C ASP A 297 -2.86 5.81 10.71
N ILE A 298 -3.10 4.60 11.20
CA ILE A 298 -2.08 3.77 11.87
C ILE A 298 -1.35 2.83 10.91
N THR A 299 -1.63 2.91 9.61
CA THR A 299 -1.16 1.93 8.62
C THR A 299 0.26 2.22 8.12
N CYS A 300 0.74 3.44 8.36
CA CYS A 300 1.99 3.97 7.81
C CYS A 300 3.21 3.86 8.74
N GLY A 301 3.19 2.94 9.72
CA GLY A 301 4.31 2.66 10.64
C GLY A 301 4.99 1.31 10.42
N ILE A 302 6.11 1.06 11.12
CA ILE A 302 6.77 -0.25 11.17
C ILE A 302 5.80 -1.32 11.65
N VAL A 303 5.94 -2.52 11.09
CA VAL A 303 5.12 -3.68 11.45
C VAL A 303 5.37 -4.06 12.92
N PRO A 304 4.34 -4.05 13.79
CA PRO A 304 4.50 -4.40 15.20
C PRO A 304 5.03 -5.82 15.43
N VAL A 305 5.70 -6.05 16.57
CA VAL A 305 6.09 -7.42 16.99
C VAL A 305 4.88 -8.18 17.55
N ASP A 306 3.97 -7.48 18.23
CA ASP A 306 2.75 -8.07 18.75
C ASP A 306 1.77 -8.42 17.60
N ALA A 307 1.29 -9.66 17.58
CA ALA A 307 0.42 -10.16 16.52
C ALA A 307 -0.95 -9.47 16.50
N THR A 308 -1.47 -9.06 17.66
CA THR A 308 -2.76 -8.34 17.76
C THR A 308 -2.64 -6.96 17.16
N ASP A 309 -1.55 -6.24 17.47
CA ASP A 309 -1.31 -4.90 16.91
C ASP A 309 -0.96 -4.95 15.42
N ARG A 310 -0.22 -5.97 14.95
CA ARG A 310 -0.05 -6.23 13.50
C ARG A 310 -1.39 -6.41 12.80
N LYS A 311 -2.24 -7.31 13.35
CA LYS A 311 -3.56 -7.60 12.78
C LYS A 311 -4.42 -6.34 12.75
N TRP A 312 -4.45 -5.58 13.84
CA TRP A 312 -5.19 -4.32 13.92
C TRP A 312 -4.71 -3.30 12.89
N ARG A 313 -3.39 -3.13 12.74
CA ARG A 313 -2.81 -2.25 11.70
C ARG A 313 -3.29 -2.63 10.31
N GLU A 314 -3.29 -3.93 9.97
CA GLU A 314 -3.79 -4.40 8.67
C GLU A 314 -5.30 -4.22 8.51
N ASP A 315 -6.09 -4.57 9.52
CA ASP A 315 -7.55 -4.51 9.47
C ASP A 315 -8.07 -3.08 9.45
N ALA A 316 -7.40 -2.15 10.14
CA ALA A 316 -7.69 -0.72 10.03
C ALA A 316 -7.53 -0.23 8.58
N GLY A 317 -6.49 -0.69 7.87
CA GLY A 317 -6.32 -0.39 6.44
C GLY A 317 -7.47 -0.91 5.59
N ARG A 318 -7.84 -2.20 5.75
CA ARG A 318 -8.99 -2.80 5.03
C ARG A 318 -10.30 -2.09 5.36
N PHE A 319 -10.52 -1.77 6.63
CA PHE A 319 -11.71 -1.06 7.11
C PHE A 319 -11.83 0.35 6.50
N MET A 320 -10.73 1.11 6.46
CA MET A 320 -10.73 2.42 5.81
C MET A 320 -11.01 2.31 4.30
N GLN A 321 -10.48 1.30 3.61
CA GLN A 321 -10.85 1.04 2.21
C GLN A 321 -12.34 0.73 2.04
N ALA A 322 -12.90 -0.11 2.92
CA ALA A 322 -14.32 -0.46 2.88
C ALA A 322 -15.22 0.77 3.10
N LEU A 323 -14.87 1.64 4.05
CA LEU A 323 -15.55 2.92 4.27
C LEU A 323 -15.47 3.84 3.05
N ALA A 324 -14.30 3.92 2.41
CA ALA A 324 -14.01 4.80 1.28
C ALA A 324 -14.79 4.47 -0.01
N LYS A 325 -15.37 3.26 -0.12
CA LYS A 325 -16.13 2.83 -1.31
C LYS A 325 -17.37 3.70 -1.55
N ASN A 326 -18.02 4.19 -0.49
CA ASN A 326 -19.32 4.88 -0.57
C ASN A 326 -19.32 6.25 0.13
N ARG A 327 -18.15 6.83 0.38
CA ARG A 327 -17.97 8.09 1.10
C ARG A 327 -17.02 9.00 0.35
N ASP A 328 -17.24 10.30 0.47
CA ASP A 328 -16.22 11.28 0.12
C ASP A 328 -15.04 11.12 1.10
N VAL A 329 -13.82 11.08 0.58
CA VAL A 329 -12.63 10.86 1.40
C VAL A 329 -11.77 12.12 1.46
N TYR A 330 -11.47 12.53 2.69
CA TYR A 330 -10.56 13.63 2.98
C TYR A 330 -9.33 13.13 3.73
N ARG A 331 -8.15 13.57 3.30
CA ARG A 331 -6.94 13.49 4.11
C ARG A 331 -6.71 14.81 4.82
N VAL A 332 -6.45 14.78 6.12
CA VAL A 332 -6.19 15.99 6.91
C VAL A 332 -4.76 16.02 7.40
N ILE A 333 -4.07 17.12 7.10
CA ILE A 333 -2.71 17.43 7.56
C ILE A 333 -2.74 18.85 8.12
N CYS A 334 -2.24 19.03 9.34
CA CYS A 334 -2.19 20.35 10.01
C CYS A 334 -3.54 21.11 10.01
N GLY A 335 -4.67 20.39 10.15
CA GLY A 335 -6.03 20.95 10.11
C GLY A 335 -6.56 21.27 8.70
N ILE A 336 -5.76 21.08 7.65
CA ILE A 336 -6.12 21.32 6.26
C ILE A 336 -6.59 20.00 5.65
N GLY A 337 -7.84 19.96 5.20
CA GLY A 337 -8.41 18.80 4.50
C GLY A 337 -8.25 18.91 2.99
N GLU A 338 -7.69 17.87 2.38
CA GLU A 338 -7.61 17.65 0.95
C GLU A 338 -8.60 16.54 0.55
N LYS A 339 -9.48 16.78 -0.42
CA LYS A 339 -10.38 15.75 -0.95
C LYS A 339 -9.59 14.83 -1.88
N ILE A 340 -9.55 13.54 -1.56
CA ILE A 340 -8.75 12.54 -2.29
C ILE A 340 -9.59 11.48 -3.01
N GLY A 341 -10.93 11.52 -2.86
CA GLY A 341 -11.85 10.80 -3.75
C GLY A 341 -13.19 10.47 -3.14
#